data_AF-A0A959L868-F1
#
_entry.id   AF-A0A959L868-F1
#
_cell.length_a   1.000
_cell.length_b   1.000
_cell.length_c   1.000
_cell.angle_alpha   90.00
_cell.angle_beta   90.00
_cell.angle_gamma   90.00
#
_symmetry.space_group_name_H-M   'P 1'
#
loop_
_entity.id
_entity.type
_entity.pdbx_description
1 polymer ?
#
loop_
_entity_poly.entity_id
_entity_poly.type
_entity_poly.pdbx_seq_one_letter_code
_entity_poly.pdbx_strand_id
1 'polypeptide(L)'
;SQVEYGEGTGTAYSQRTQEDSNLTFNHTMVISELNPSSVYHLRTIAKDSAGNIGYSVDSVTITPKRTDNALDLVITNLQQIFRFLAP
;
A
#
# COMPACT_ATOMS: atom_id res chain seq x y z
N SER A 1 -7.01 7.93 13.98
CA SER A 1 -5.89 8.02 13.03
C SER A 1 -6.33 7.55 11.66
N GLN A 2 -5.67 8.06 10.63
CA GLN A 2 -5.91 7.68 9.24
C GLN A 2 -4.62 7.96 8.44
N VAL A 3 -4.39 7.25 7.35
CA VAL A 3 -3.29 7.59 6.42
C VAL A 3 -3.90 7.99 5.09
N GLU A 4 -3.44 9.11 4.54
CA GLU A 4 -3.72 9.52 3.17
C GLU A 4 -2.47 9.32 2.32
N TYR A 5 -2.66 8.87 1.08
CA TYR A 5 -1.58 8.49 0.19
C TYR A 5 -1.93 8.76 -1.28
N GLY A 6 -0.90 8.90 -2.10
CA GLY A 6 -1.02 9.08 -3.55
C GLY A 6 0.20 8.51 -4.28
N GLU A 7 0.03 8.14 -5.53
CA GLU A 7 1.14 7.65 -6.37
C GLU A 7 2.05 8.82 -6.80
N GLY A 8 3.35 8.57 -6.91
CA GLY A 8 4.38 9.55 -7.23
C GLY A 8 4.79 10.42 -6.03
N THR A 9 5.40 11.57 -6.31
CA THR A 9 5.93 12.54 -5.32
C THR A 9 5.15 13.86 -5.34
N GLY A 10 3.84 13.77 -5.57
CA GLY A 10 2.96 14.93 -5.66
C GLY A 10 2.63 15.53 -4.30
N THR A 11 1.69 16.49 -4.30
CA THR A 11 1.13 17.09 -3.09
C THR A 11 -0.33 16.69 -2.85
N ALA A 12 -0.86 15.80 -3.70
CA ALA A 12 -2.26 15.42 -3.73
C ALA A 12 -2.42 13.95 -3.31
N TYR A 13 -3.11 13.74 -2.20
CA TYR A 13 -3.39 12.41 -1.66
C TYR A 13 -4.77 11.96 -2.15
N SER A 14 -4.79 11.16 -3.22
CA SER A 14 -6.03 10.71 -3.87
C SER A 14 -6.73 9.57 -3.14
N GLN A 15 -6.07 8.93 -2.18
CA GLN A 15 -6.56 7.77 -1.44
C GLN A 15 -6.40 7.95 0.07
N ARG A 16 -7.25 7.29 0.84
CA ARG A 16 -7.23 7.28 2.31
C ARG A 16 -7.59 5.91 2.86
N THR A 17 -6.95 5.52 3.96
CA THR A 17 -7.35 4.33 4.72
C THR A 17 -8.69 4.53 5.41
N GLN A 18 -9.27 3.46 5.95
CA GLN A 18 -10.33 3.60 6.95
C GLN A 18 -9.82 4.42 8.14
N GLU A 19 -10.67 5.28 8.68
CA GLU A 19 -10.36 6.03 9.91
C GLU A 19 -10.53 5.12 11.13
N ASP A 20 -9.50 5.08 11.98
CA ASP A 20 -9.57 4.52 13.32
C ASP A 20 -9.92 5.63 14.31
N SER A 21 -11.05 5.53 14.99
CA SER A 21 -11.50 6.55 15.95
C SER A 21 -10.94 6.37 17.36
N ASN A 22 -10.10 5.35 17.60
CA ASN A 22 -9.49 5.12 18.91
C ASN A 22 -8.47 6.22 19.26
N LEU A 23 -8.65 6.83 20.44
CA LEU A 23 -7.75 7.84 20.99
C LEU A 23 -6.54 7.16 21.65
N THR A 24 -5.50 6.95 20.85
CA THR A 24 -4.26 6.28 21.26
C THR A 24 -3.05 7.12 20.84
N PHE A 25 -1.91 6.92 21.51
CA PHE A 25 -0.65 7.56 21.11
C PHE A 25 0.10 6.77 20.03
N ASN A 26 -0.15 5.47 19.92
CA ASN A 26 0.46 4.60 18.93
C ASN A 26 -0.59 4.23 17.89
N HIS A 27 -0.35 4.64 16.66
CA HIS A 27 -1.23 4.34 15.53
C HIS A 27 -0.57 3.32 14.61
N THR A 28 -1.34 2.33 14.15
CA THR A 28 -0.89 1.34 13.16
C THR A 28 -1.97 1.20 12.11
N MET A 29 -1.59 1.39 10.85
CA MET A 29 -2.49 1.33 9.69
C MET A 29 -1.86 0.46 8.62
N VAL A 30 -2.67 -0.41 8.03
CA VAL A 30 -2.26 -1.28 6.93
C VAL A 30 -2.87 -0.76 5.65
N ILE A 31 -2.03 -0.57 4.62
CA ILE A 31 -2.44 -0.19 3.27
C ILE A 31 -2.15 -1.37 2.36
N SER A 32 -3.20 -1.93 1.75
CA SER A 32 -3.11 -3.06 0.83
C SER A 32 -3.37 -2.63 -0.62
N GLU A 33 -3.21 -3.55 -1.57
CA GLU A 33 -3.53 -3.34 -2.99
C GLU A 33 -2.76 -2.17 -3.66
N LEU A 34 -1.56 -1.86 -3.16
CA LEU A 34 -0.68 -0.90 -3.83
C LEU A 34 0.00 -1.55 -5.04
N ASN A 35 0.20 -0.76 -6.09
CA ASN A 35 0.97 -1.21 -7.25
C ASN A 35 2.40 -1.56 -6.81
N PRO A 36 2.94 -2.72 -7.20
CA PRO A 36 4.29 -3.12 -6.85
C PRO A 36 5.33 -2.29 -7.61
N SER A 37 6.50 -2.05 -7.02
CA SER A 37 7.57 -1.23 -7.60
C SER A 37 7.16 0.21 -7.98
N SER A 38 6.13 0.75 -7.32
CA SER A 38 5.64 2.11 -7.55
C SER A 38 6.06 3.03 -6.41
N VAL A 39 6.29 4.30 -6.75
CA VAL A 39 6.56 5.36 -5.77
C VAL A 39 5.22 5.84 -5.20
N TYR A 40 5.16 6.00 -3.89
CA TYR A 40 4.02 6.60 -3.20
C TYR A 40 4.49 7.65 -2.21
N HIS A 41 3.71 8.72 -2.07
CA HIS A 41 3.83 9.69 -0.98
C HIS A 41 2.64 9.52 -0.04
N LEU A 42 2.88 9.63 1.26
CA LEU A 42 1.89 9.40 2.30
C LEU A 42 2.09 10.34 3.49
N ARG A 43 0.99 10.69 4.14
CA ARG A 43 1.00 11.37 5.44
C ARG A 43 -0.07 10.79 6.36
N THR A 44 0.20 10.85 7.65
CA THR A 44 -0.75 10.42 8.68
C THR A 44 -1.59 11.61 9.14
N ILE A 45 -2.88 11.37 9.34
CA ILE A 45 -3.85 12.28 9.94
C ILE A 45 -4.16 11.77 11.35
N ALA A 46 -4.03 12.64 12.34
CA ALA A 46 -4.42 12.39 13.72
C ALA A 46 -5.51 13.37 14.14
N LYS A 47 -6.45 12.91 14.96
CA LYS A 47 -7.53 13.72 15.50
C LYS A 47 -7.57 13.53 17.01
N ASP A 48 -7.58 14.62 17.76
CA ASP A 48 -7.70 14.56 19.22
C ASP A 48 -9.17 14.50 19.68
N SER A 49 -9.39 14.35 20.98
CA SER A 49 -10.75 14.31 21.57
C SER A 49 -11.53 15.61 21.39
N ALA A 50 -10.86 16.75 21.21
CA ALA A 50 -11.47 18.05 20.98
C ALA A 50 -11.80 18.27 19.49
N GLY A 51 -11.37 17.37 18.61
CA GLY A 51 -11.58 17.43 17.17
C GLY A 51 -10.51 18.19 16.41
N ASN A 52 -9.39 18.56 17.04
CA ASN A 52 -8.26 19.17 16.34
C ASN A 52 -7.61 18.12 15.44
N ILE A 53 -7.28 18.53 14.21
CA ILE A 53 -6.66 17.66 13.19
C ILE A 53 -5.20 18.06 13.03
N GLY A 54 -4.30 17.08 13.20
CA GLY A 54 -2.88 17.19 12.93
C GLY A 54 -2.46 16.32 11.75
N TYR A 55 -1.47 16.79 10.99
CA TYR A 55 -0.88 16.06 9.88
C TYR A 55 0.60 15.78 10.17
N SER A 56 1.08 14.59 9.80
CA SER A 56 2.51 14.33 9.79
C SER A 56 3.20 15.06 8.64
N VAL A 57 4.53 15.06 8.68
CA VAL A 57 5.33 15.35 7.49
C VAL A 57 4.99 14.35 6.37
N ASP A 58 5.16 14.78 5.12
CA ASP A 58 5.06 13.89 3.97
C ASP A 58 6.22 12.90 3.95
N SER A 59 5.92 11.64 3.64
CA SER A 59 6.90 10.56 3.52
C SER A 59 6.75 9.89 2.18
N VAL A 60 7.86 9.76 1.46
CA VAL A 60 7.91 9.05 0.17
C VAL A 60 8.52 7.67 0.36
N THR A 61 7.90 6.65 -0.22
CA THR A 61 8.37 5.27 -0.19
C THR A 61 8.18 4.59 -1.54
N ILE A 62 8.86 3.46 -1.74
CA ILE A 62 8.71 2.61 -2.91
C ILE A 62 8.16 1.28 -2.44
N THR A 63 7.06 0.84 -3.05
CA THR A 63 6.47 -0.46 -2.73
C THR A 63 7.40 -1.59 -3.21
N PRO A 64 7.42 -2.72 -2.49
CA PRO A 64 8.24 -3.85 -2.89
C PRO A 64 7.88 -4.32 -4.30
N LYS A 65 8.85 -4.95 -4.97
CA LYS A 65 8.56 -5.69 -6.19
C LYS A 65 7.57 -6.81 -5.86
N ARG A 66 6.71 -7.15 -6.82
CA ARG A 66 5.90 -8.36 -6.70
C ARG A 66 6.86 -9.52 -6.55
N THR A 67 6.80 -10.20 -5.40
CA THR A 67 7.42 -11.51 -5.27
C THR A 67 6.49 -12.48 -5.97
N ASP A 68 6.81 -12.84 -7.21
CA ASP A 68 6.14 -13.98 -7.83
C ASP A 68 6.41 -15.19 -6.94
N ASN A 69 5.36 -15.90 -6.51
CA ASN A 69 5.55 -17.15 -5.80
C ASN A 69 6.43 -18.04 -6.67
N ALA A 70 7.55 -18.53 -6.14
CA ALA A 70 8.42 -19.43 -6.88
C ALA A 70 7.64 -20.66 -7.40
N LEU A 71 6.62 -21.11 -6.64
CA LEU A 71 5.68 -22.15 -7.07
C LEU A 71 4.83 -21.72 -8.26
N ASP A 72 4.28 -20.51 -8.28
CA ASP A 72 3.49 -20.00 -9.41
C ASP A 72 4.35 -19.84 -10.66
N LEU A 73 5.61 -19.43 -10.50
CA LEU A 73 6.58 -19.36 -11.60
C LEU A 73 6.89 -20.76 -12.15
N VAL A 74 7.13 -21.74 -11.27
CA VAL A 74 7.37 -23.13 -11.66
C VAL A 74 6.14 -23.73 -12.36
N ILE A 75 4.95 -23.56 -11.79
CA ILE A 75 3.69 -24.03 -12.39
C ILE A 75 3.47 -23.37 -13.75
N THR A 76 3.69 -22.07 -13.89
CA THR A 76 3.57 -21.34 -15.17
C THR A 76 4.55 -21.89 -16.21
N ASN A 77 5.81 -22.08 -15.84
CA ASN A 77 6.82 -22.65 -16.74
C ASN A 77 6.46 -24.08 -17.17
N LEU A 78 6.05 -24.93 -16.21
CA LEU A 78 5.63 -26.29 -16.50
C LEU A 78 4.39 -26.31 -17.39
N GLN A 79 3.40 -25.45 -17.15
CA GLN A 79 2.22 -25.33 -18.02
C GLN A 79 2.59 -24.88 -19.43
N GLN A 80 3.50 -23.91 -19.59
CA GLN A 80 3.97 -23.48 -20.92
C GLN A 80 4.69 -24.59 -21.68
N ILE A 81 5.52 -25.36 -20.99
CA ILE A 81 6.18 -26.55 -21.54
C ILE A 81 5.09 -27.58 -21.90
N PHE A 82 4.23 -28.02 -21.00
CA PHE A 82 3.28 -29.08 -21.33
C PHE A 82 2.12 -28.66 -22.24
N ARG A 83 1.96 -27.35 -22.53
CA ARG A 83 0.97 -26.84 -23.50
C ARG A 83 1.25 -27.29 -24.94
N PHE A 84 2.49 -27.65 -25.31
CA PHE A 84 2.77 -28.23 -26.63
C PHE A 84 2.41 -29.72 -26.75
N LEU A 85 2.12 -30.39 -25.62
CA LEU A 85 1.70 -31.80 -25.59
C LEU A 85 0.18 -31.97 -25.52
N ALA A 86 -0.57 -30.88 -25.33
CA ALA A 86 -2.02 -30.91 -25.44
C ALA A 86 -2.41 -30.95 -26.94
N PRO A 87 -3.21 -31.94 -27.39
CA PRO A 87 -3.67 -32.04 -28.77
C PRO A 87 -4.59 -30.88 -29.19
#